data_AF-A0A2A4YGD3-F1
#
_entry.id   AF-A0A2A4YGD3-F1
#
_cell.length_a   1.000
_cell.length_b   1.000
_cell.length_c   1.000
_cell.angle_alpha   90.00
_cell.angle_beta   90.00
_cell.angle_gamma   90.00
#
_symmetry.space_group_name_H-M   'P 1'
#
loop_
_entity.id
_entity.type
_entity.pdbx_description
1 polymer ?
#
loop_
_entity_poly.entity_id
_entity_poly.type
_entity_poly.pdbx_seq_one_letter_code
_entity_poly.pdbx_strand_id
1 'polypeptide(L)'
;MKNRVGTIDAPGIPETIPNHSQWVLGQGIGAWFCIDKIEKNTYNIKRYTPKGSIDCDRVFEIEENASVFNIKEPYHFTHISHCAKCRIAQNGITFVFNYLNS
;
A
#
# COMPACT_ATOMS: atom_id res chain seq x y z
N MET A 1 -1.12 11.30 32.68
CA MET A 1 -1.69 10.11 32.02
C MET A 1 -1.39 10.21 30.53
N LYS A 2 -0.64 9.26 29.95
CA LYS A 2 -0.38 9.24 28.49
C LYS A 2 -1.44 8.36 27.83
N ASN A 3 -2.42 9.01 27.20
CA ASN A 3 -3.40 8.34 26.35
C ASN A 3 -2.67 7.75 25.14
N ARG A 4 -2.73 6.42 24.97
CA ARG A 4 -2.16 5.72 23.83
C ARG A 4 -3.15 5.84 22.66
N VAL A 5 -2.95 6.86 21.84
CA VAL A 5 -3.53 6.95 20.50
C VAL A 5 -2.59 6.14 19.60
N GLY A 6 -3.12 5.35 18.66
CA GLY A 6 -2.32 4.40 17.87
C GLY A 6 -1.15 5.06 17.14
N THR A 7 -0.21 4.23 16.70
CA THR A 7 1.14 4.62 16.26
C THR A 7 1.11 5.67 15.15
N ILE A 8 1.17 6.95 15.56
CA ILE A 8 1.35 8.15 14.73
C ILE A 8 2.68 8.10 13.98
N ASP A 9 3.70 7.49 14.58
CA ASP A 9 4.99 7.26 13.94
C ASP A 9 5.07 5.81 13.44
N ALA A 10 5.71 5.63 12.28
CA ALA A 10 6.03 4.30 11.79
C ALA A 10 6.94 3.57 12.79
N PRO A 11 6.66 2.31 13.14
CA PRO A 11 7.65 1.50 13.84
C PRO A 11 8.87 1.27 12.94
N GLY A 12 9.95 0.71 13.48
CA GLY A 12 11.02 0.17 12.63
C GLY A 12 10.44 -0.88 11.67
N ILE A 13 10.92 -0.89 10.42
CA ILE A 13 10.45 -1.87 9.43
C ILE A 13 10.76 -3.29 9.93
N PRO A 14 9.75 -4.17 10.08
CA PRO A 14 9.99 -5.55 10.51
C PRO A 14 10.83 -6.32 9.49
N GLU A 15 11.77 -7.14 9.96
CA GLU A 15 12.58 -8.02 9.09
C GLU A 15 11.72 -9.02 8.28
N THR A 16 10.49 -9.26 8.73
CA THR A 16 9.55 -10.18 8.09
C THR A 16 8.81 -9.58 6.88
N ILE A 17 9.01 -8.30 6.56
CA ILE A 17 8.34 -7.63 5.44
C ILE A 17 9.34 -7.06 4.44
N PRO A 18 8.95 -6.87 3.17
CA PRO A 18 9.85 -6.30 2.16
C PRO A 18 10.31 -4.89 2.52
N ASN A 19 11.60 -4.60 2.31
CA ASN A 19 12.22 -3.32 2.68
C ASN A 19 11.64 -2.08 1.96
N HIS A 20 10.95 -2.30 0.84
CA HIS A 20 10.28 -1.23 0.08
C HIS A 20 8.82 -1.01 0.55
N SER A 21 8.42 -1.64 1.66
CA SER A 21 7.11 -1.40 2.27
C SER A 21 7.01 0.02 2.82
N GLN A 22 5.84 0.62 2.69
CA GLN A 22 5.55 1.97 3.13
C GLN A 22 4.56 1.96 4.29
N TRP A 23 4.83 2.78 5.31
CA TRP A 23 3.89 3.01 6.39
C TRP A 23 2.79 3.96 5.93
N VAL A 24 1.53 3.55 6.10
CA VAL A 24 0.37 4.38 5.80
C VAL A 24 -0.47 4.50 7.05
N LEU A 25 -0.73 5.73 7.48
CA LEU A 25 -1.58 6.05 8.61
C LEU A 25 -3.05 6.01 8.18
N GLY A 26 -3.85 5.18 8.86
CA GLY A 26 -5.30 5.17 8.74
C GLY A 26 -5.99 5.98 9.84
N GLN A 27 -7.26 5.66 10.13
CA GLN A 27 -8.05 6.23 11.23
C GLN A 27 -7.57 5.75 12.61
N GLY A 28 -6.36 6.17 13.00
CA GLY A 28 -5.77 5.89 14.31
C GLY A 28 -4.94 4.61 14.41
N ILE A 29 -4.82 3.83 13.34
CA ILE A 29 -3.91 2.68 13.24
C ILE A 29 -3.21 2.75 11.89
N GLY A 30 -1.87 2.69 11.88
CA GLY A 30 -1.10 2.55 10.66
C GLY A 30 -0.85 1.09 10.29
N ALA A 31 -0.58 0.86 9.01
CA ALA A 31 -0.22 -0.45 8.47
C ALA A 31 0.89 -0.30 7.43
N TRP A 32 1.64 -1.37 7.22
CA TRP A 32 2.65 -1.44 6.17
C TRP A 32 2.01 -1.90 4.87
N PHE A 33 2.36 -1.24 3.77
CA PHE A 33 1.88 -1.58 2.44
C PHE A 33 3.04 -1.81 1.49
N CYS A 34 2.94 -2.89 0.72
CA CYS A 34 3.93 -3.31 -0.24
C CYS A 34 3.23 -3.48 -1.60
N ILE A 35 3.92 -3.13 -2.68
CA ILE A 35 3.43 -3.34 -4.04
C ILE A 35 4.54 -3.98 -4.87
N ASP A 36 4.19 -5.05 -5.56
CA ASP A 36 5.06 -5.77 -6.48
C ASP A 36 4.37 -5.86 -7.85
N LYS A 37 5.13 -5.63 -8.92
CA LYS A 37 4.61 -5.77 -10.29
C LYS A 37 4.54 -7.25 -10.68
N ILE A 38 3.38 -7.70 -11.16
CA ILE A 38 3.20 -9.06 -11.69
C ILE A 38 3.28 -9.02 -13.22
N GLU A 39 2.43 -8.20 -13.86
CA GLU A 39 2.34 -8.05 -15.31
C GLU A 39 2.17 -6.57 -15.70
N LYS A 40 1.84 -6.26 -16.96
CA LYS A 40 1.79 -4.88 -17.49
C LYS A 40 0.97 -3.93 -16.62
N ASN A 41 -0.28 -4.32 -16.32
CA ASN A 41 -1.25 -3.53 -15.56
C ASN A 41 -1.61 -4.18 -14.21
N THR A 42 -0.95 -5.29 -13.87
CA THR A 42 -1.33 -6.14 -12.74
C THR A 42 -0.26 -6.09 -11.67
N TYR A 43 -0.68 -5.85 -10.43
CA TYR A 43 0.19 -5.64 -9.29
C TYR A 43 -0.32 -6.44 -8.09
N ASN A 44 0.60 -7.04 -7.34
CA ASN A 44 0.29 -7.61 -6.05
C ASN A 44 0.45 -6.51 -5.00
N ILE A 45 -0.58 -6.29 -4.19
CA ILE A 45 -0.53 -5.32 -3.08
C ILE A 45 -0.76 -6.08 -1.79
N LYS A 46 0.22 -6.00 -0.88
CA LYS A 46 0.17 -6.61 0.44
C LYS A 46 0.01 -5.56 1.52
N ARG A 47 -0.79 -5.89 2.53
CA ARG A 47 -0.90 -5.13 3.79
C ARG A 47 -0.36 -6.00 4.92
N TYR A 48 0.49 -5.41 5.75
CA TYR A 48 0.98 -6.04 6.96
C TYR A 48 0.59 -5.24 8.19
N THR A 49 0.41 -5.95 9.29
CA THR A 49 0.23 -5.34 10.62
C THR A 49 1.50 -4.59 11.03
N PRO A 50 1.46 -3.70 12.04
CA PRO A 50 2.65 -3.02 12.54
C PRO A 50 3.80 -3.96 12.97
N LYS A 51 3.48 -5.22 13.29
CA LYS A 51 4.43 -6.27 13.67
C LYS A 51 4.95 -7.10 12.49
N GLY A 52 4.51 -6.81 11.27
CA GLY A 52 4.96 -7.49 10.06
C GLY A 52 4.23 -8.80 9.74
N SER A 53 3.08 -9.06 10.35
CA SER A 53 2.21 -10.19 9.97
C SER A 53 1.37 -9.82 8.75
N ILE A 54 1.20 -10.75 7.81
CA ILE A 54 0.33 -10.52 6.64
C ILE A 54 -1.12 -10.35 7.09
N ASP A 55 -1.74 -9.27 6.64
CA ASP A 55 -3.14 -8.92 6.93
C ASP A 55 -3.97 -8.92 5.64
N CYS A 56 -3.33 -8.71 4.50
CA CYS A 56 -3.96 -8.74 3.18
C CYS A 56 -2.93 -9.05 2.10
N ASP A 57 -3.28 -9.90 1.15
CA ASP A 57 -2.46 -10.22 -0.03
C ASP A 57 -3.40 -10.43 -1.22
N ARG A 58 -3.40 -9.50 -2.17
CA ARG A 58 -4.33 -9.50 -3.31
C ARG A 58 -3.70 -8.94 -4.57
N VAL A 59 -4.25 -9.36 -5.70
CA VAL A 59 -3.89 -8.86 -7.03
C VAL A 59 -4.86 -7.75 -7.46
N PHE A 60 -4.29 -6.63 -7.88
CA PHE A 60 -5.00 -5.46 -8.35
C PHE A 60 -4.59 -5.13 -9.78
N GLU A 61 -5.53 -4.59 -10.54
CA GLU A 61 -5.29 -4.00 -11.84
C GLU A 61 -5.32 -2.47 -11.73
N ILE A 62 -4.34 -1.83 -12.35
CA ILE A 62 -4.29 -0.38 -12.51
C ILE A 62 -5.23 0.04 -13.65
N GLU A 63 -5.96 1.14 -13.48
CA GLU A 63 -6.86 1.65 -14.53
C GLU A 63 -6.12 1.89 -15.86
N GLU A 64 -6.75 1.59 -17.00
CA GLU A 64 -6.08 1.57 -18.33
C GLU A 64 -5.36 2.87 -18.73
N ASN A 65 -5.81 4.01 -18.21
CA ASN A 65 -5.20 5.33 -18.46
C ASN A 65 -3.88 5.55 -17.68
N ALA A 66 -3.44 4.58 -16.89
CA ALA A 66 -2.27 4.66 -16.03
C ALA A 66 -0.96 4.17 -16.69
N SER A 67 -0.85 4.25 -18.01
CA SER A 67 0.31 3.77 -18.79
C SER A 67 1.65 4.40 -18.39
N VAL A 68 1.63 5.49 -17.64
CA VAL A 68 2.81 6.23 -17.14
C VAL A 68 3.24 5.83 -15.73
N PHE A 69 2.48 4.99 -15.01
CA PHE A 69 2.90 4.53 -13.70
C PHE A 69 4.14 3.63 -13.82
N ASN A 70 5.21 3.99 -13.11
CA ASN A 70 6.43 3.23 -13.04
C ASN A 70 6.76 2.87 -11.59
N ILE A 71 6.63 1.59 -11.25
CA ILE A 71 6.92 1.07 -9.90
C ILE A 71 8.37 1.29 -9.44
N LYS A 72 9.30 1.55 -10.37
CA LYS A 72 10.71 1.81 -10.04
C LYS A 72 10.99 3.26 -9.67
N GLU A 73 10.06 4.17 -9.96
CA GLU A 73 10.15 5.59 -9.61
C GLU A 73 9.51 5.83 -8.23
N PRO A 74 9.85 6.93 -7.54
CA PRO A 74 9.21 7.27 -6.27
C PRO A 74 7.68 7.31 -6.37
N TYR A 75 7.01 6.69 -5.39
CA TYR A 75 5.56 6.69 -5.25
C TYR A 75 5.17 6.66 -3.78
N HIS A 76 3.93 7.02 -3.46
CA HIS A 76 3.39 6.89 -2.11
C HIS A 76 1.94 6.40 -2.10
N PHE A 77 1.62 5.44 -1.23
CA PHE A 77 0.25 5.03 -0.97
C PHE A 77 -0.52 6.16 -0.26
N THR A 78 -1.64 6.59 -0.84
CA THR A 78 -2.44 7.69 -0.27
C THR A 78 -3.73 7.24 0.36
N HIS A 79 -4.33 6.15 -0.13
CA HIS A 79 -5.62 5.68 0.38
C HIS A 79 -5.89 4.23 0.01
N ILE A 80 -6.43 3.46 0.96
CA ILE A 80 -6.80 2.05 0.74
C ILE A 80 -8.15 1.76 1.38
N SER A 81 -9.09 1.23 0.59
CA SER A 81 -10.44 0.88 1.04
C SER A 81 -10.61 -0.64 1.06
N HIS A 82 -10.68 -1.23 2.26
CA HIS A 82 -11.05 -2.64 2.49
C HIS A 82 -10.31 -3.67 1.61
N CYS A 83 -9.07 -3.40 1.22
CA CYS A 83 -8.33 -4.24 0.26
C CYS A 83 -9.07 -4.48 -1.08
N ALA A 84 -9.97 -3.59 -1.47
CA ALA A 84 -10.68 -3.66 -2.74
C ALA A 84 -10.22 -2.55 -3.70
N LYS A 85 -9.75 -1.42 -3.14
CA LYS A 85 -9.26 -0.28 -3.91
C LYS A 85 -8.05 0.34 -3.23
N CYS A 86 -7.02 0.65 -4.01
CA CYS A 86 -5.81 1.31 -3.56
C CYS A 86 -5.52 2.54 -4.44
N ARG A 87 -5.03 3.63 -3.83
CA ARG A 87 -4.57 4.83 -4.52
C ARG A 87 -3.10 5.06 -4.24
N ILE A 88 -2.33 5.28 -5.29
CA ILE A 88 -0.90 5.54 -5.22
C ILE A 88 -0.63 6.86 -5.96
N ALA A 89 0.04 7.79 -5.28
CA ALA A 89 0.48 9.04 -5.89
C ALA A 89 1.92 8.90 -6.42
N GLN A 90 2.16 9.37 -7.64
CA GLN A 90 3.49 9.46 -8.25
C GLN A 90 3.53 10.66 -9.21
N ASN A 91 4.56 11.49 -9.12
CA ASN A 91 4.75 12.67 -9.97
C ASN A 91 3.51 13.60 -10.05
N GLY A 92 2.79 13.77 -8.95
CA GLY A 92 1.57 14.58 -8.89
C GLY A 92 0.31 13.93 -9.48
N ILE A 93 0.40 12.69 -9.99
CA ILE A 93 -0.71 11.91 -10.53
C ILE A 93 -1.14 10.88 -9.48
N THR A 94 -2.45 10.73 -9.29
CA THR A 94 -3.02 9.66 -8.46
C THR A 94 -3.49 8.52 -9.34
N PHE A 95 -2.89 7.36 -9.16
CA PHE A 95 -3.23 6.12 -9.83
C PHE A 95 -4.17 5.29 -8.96
N VAL A 96 -5.16 4.66 -9.59
CA VAL A 96 -6.15 3.82 -8.92
C VAL A 96 -5.93 2.37 -9.31
N PHE A 97 -5.88 1.50 -8.31
CA PHE A 97 -5.70 0.06 -8.42
C PHE A 97 -6.95 -0.61 -7.86
N ASN A 98 -7.60 -1.45 -8.65
CA ASN A 98 -8.83 -2.15 -8.31
C ASN A 98 -8.57 -3.65 -8.18
N TYR A 99 -9.13 -4.27 -7.15
CA TYR A 99 -9.02 -5.72 -6.95
C TYR A 99 -9.74 -6.46 -8.09
N LEU A 100 -9.12 -7.50 -8.63
CA LEU A 100 -9.56 -8.18 -9.85
C LEU A 100 -10.78 -9.13 -9.71
N ASN A 101 -11.35 -9.35 -8.51
CA ASN A 101 -12.55 -10.20 -8.37
C ASN A 101 -13.78 -9.44 -7.87
N SER A 102 -14.40 -8.63 -8.74
CA SER A 102 -15.78 -8.15 -8.56
C SER A 102 -16.65 -8.55 -9.74
#